data_AF-A0A524FQF7-F1
#
_entry.id   AF-A0A524FQF7-F1
#
_cell.length_a   1.000
_cell.length_b   1.000
_cell.length_c   1.000
_cell.angle_alpha   90.00
_cell.angle_beta   90.00
_cell.angle_gamma   90.00
#
_symmetry.space_group_name_H-M   'P 1'
#
loop_
_entity.id
_entity.type
_entity.pdbx_description
1 polymer ?
#
loop_
_entity_poly.entity_id
_entity_poly.type
_entity_poly.pdbx_seq_one_letter_code
_entity_poly.pdbx_strand_id
1 'polypeptide(L)'
;MKQGNAICAIVLIGIIGVGIIGLMLDSAPPAPVVINENATFSGFIDVVGDNRFHSIRVNENVTRIHIVLTCPGVDFDLYGRFGKLPSTNYYDFKGYQLGGEDVYYDYPDPGIWHLMVHSYSGVGHYDLILEFGYE
;
A
#
# COMPACT_ATOMS: atom_id res chain seq x y z
N MET A 1 14.97 -36.08 -39.71
CA MET A 1 14.17 -34.95 -40.26
C MET A 1 13.62 -34.19 -39.05
N LYS A 2 13.93 -32.95 -38.66
CA LYS A 2 14.69 -31.77 -39.10
C LYS A 2 15.26 -31.12 -37.79
N GLN A 3 16.56 -30.82 -37.70
CA GLN A 3 17.19 -29.46 -37.66
C GLN A 3 16.67 -28.52 -36.56
N GLY A 4 17.47 -27.88 -35.68
CA GLY A 4 18.94 -27.82 -35.51
C GLY A 4 19.39 -26.93 -34.31
N ASN A 5 20.65 -27.11 -33.90
CA ASN A 5 21.73 -26.18 -33.40
C ASN A 5 21.39 -24.90 -32.57
N ALA A 6 22.18 -24.34 -31.64
CA ALA A 6 23.45 -24.63 -30.94
C ALA A 6 23.81 -23.40 -30.01
N ILE A 7 24.55 -23.62 -28.89
CA ILE A 7 25.57 -22.73 -28.23
C ILE A 7 25.05 -21.41 -27.57
N CYS A 8 25.34 -21.07 -26.31
CA CYS A 8 26.65 -20.57 -25.83
C CYS A 8 26.75 -20.51 -24.29
N ALA A 9 27.92 -20.90 -23.77
CA ALA A 9 28.30 -20.84 -22.36
C ALA A 9 28.74 -19.44 -21.94
N ILE A 10 28.42 -19.05 -20.70
CA ILE A 10 29.23 -18.09 -19.92
C ILE A 10 29.49 -18.73 -18.55
N VAL A 11 30.79 -18.91 -18.29
CA VAL A 11 31.41 -19.52 -17.11
C VAL A 11 31.71 -18.42 -16.07
N LEU A 12 32.10 -18.87 -14.87
CA LEU A 12 32.75 -18.18 -13.73
C LEU A 12 31.77 -17.71 -12.64
N ILE A 13 31.96 -17.97 -11.34
CA ILE A 13 32.96 -18.69 -10.53
C ILE A 13 32.22 -19.02 -9.22
N GLY A 14 32.41 -20.22 -8.66
CA GLY A 14 32.00 -20.50 -7.29
C GLY A 14 32.90 -19.80 -6.28
N ILE A 15 32.30 -19.13 -5.29
CA ILE A 15 32.96 -18.83 -4.01
C ILE A 15 32.09 -19.40 -2.90
N ILE A 16 32.66 -20.39 -2.22
CA ILE A 16 32.19 -20.98 -0.98
C ILE A 16 32.67 -20.06 0.16
N GLY A 17 31.80 -19.73 1.11
CA GLY A 17 32.28 -19.45 2.47
C GLY A 17 31.62 -18.33 3.26
N VAL A 18 30.53 -18.69 3.95
CA VAL A 18 30.20 -18.33 5.35
C VAL A 18 29.82 -16.87 5.68
N GLY A 19 28.60 -16.73 6.21
CA GLY A 19 28.36 -15.89 7.39
C GLY A 19 27.61 -14.59 7.16
N ILE A 20 26.37 -14.64 6.65
CA ILE A 20 25.45 -13.51 6.80
C ILE A 20 24.44 -13.87 7.88
N ILE A 21 24.66 -13.29 9.07
CA ILE A 21 23.63 -13.10 10.09
C ILE A 21 22.49 -12.39 9.38
N GLY A 22 21.39 -13.11 9.14
CA GLY A 22 20.16 -12.57 8.61
C GLY A 22 19.56 -11.61 9.63
N LEU A 23 19.98 -10.35 9.55
CA LEU A 23 19.20 -9.25 10.11
C LEU A 23 17.97 -9.14 9.22
N MET A 24 16.87 -9.77 9.64
CA MET A 24 15.56 -9.64 9.01
C MET A 24 15.10 -8.19 9.16
N LEU A 25 15.51 -7.31 8.25
CA LEU A 25 14.76 -6.10 7.95
C LEU A 25 13.59 -6.54 7.07
N ASP A 26 12.55 -7.09 7.70
CA ASP A 26 11.24 -7.18 7.07
C ASP A 26 10.63 -5.77 7.05
N SER A 27 11.19 -4.90 6.22
CA SER A 27 10.45 -3.74 5.74
C SER A 27 9.92 -4.14 4.38
N ALA A 28 8.68 -4.64 4.38
CA ALA A 28 7.89 -4.76 3.15
C ALA A 28 8.14 -3.49 2.30
N PRO A 29 8.47 -3.64 1.01
CA PRO A 29 8.78 -2.48 0.17
C PRO A 29 7.62 -1.49 0.26
N PRO A 30 7.88 -0.19 0.52
CA PRO A 30 6.81 0.80 0.53
C PRO A 30 6.08 0.70 -0.80
N ALA A 31 4.74 0.59 -0.74
CA ALA A 31 3.90 0.45 -1.91
C ALA A 31 4.27 1.51 -2.97
N PRO A 32 4.18 1.18 -4.28
CA PRO A 32 4.49 2.13 -5.34
C PRO A 32 3.77 3.45 -5.12
N VAL A 33 4.53 4.55 -5.01
CA VAL A 33 3.96 5.88 -4.81
C VAL A 33 3.29 6.31 -6.11
N VAL A 34 1.97 6.36 -6.11
CA VAL A 34 1.18 6.84 -7.25
C VAL A 34 1.23 8.38 -7.27
N ILE A 35 1.65 8.95 -8.40
CA ILE A 35 1.71 10.41 -8.63
C ILE A 35 0.55 10.83 -9.56
N ASN A 36 -0.65 10.34 -9.24
CA ASN A 36 -1.87 10.73 -9.93
C ASN A 36 -2.77 11.45 -8.93
N GLU A 37 -3.32 12.59 -9.33
CA GLU A 37 -4.23 13.40 -8.50
C GLU A 37 -5.52 12.64 -8.13
N ASN A 38 -5.83 11.61 -8.92
CA ASN A 38 -6.85 10.59 -8.64
C ASN A 38 -6.18 9.21 -8.58
N ALA A 39 -5.75 8.79 -7.40
CA ALA A 39 -5.13 7.49 -7.22
C ALA A 39 -6.21 6.43 -6.97
N THR A 40 -6.07 5.28 -7.63
CA THR A 40 -6.92 4.11 -7.35
C THR A 40 -6.02 2.94 -7.03
N PHE A 41 -6.30 2.31 -5.89
CA PHE A 41 -5.68 1.08 -5.47
C PHE A 41 -6.76 0.01 -5.38
N SER A 42 -6.36 -1.24 -5.60
CA SER A 42 -7.22 -2.38 -5.33
C SER A 42 -6.37 -3.49 -4.72
N GLY A 43 -7.01 -4.37 -3.99
CA GLY A 43 -6.32 -5.47 -3.36
C GLY A 43 -7.25 -6.48 -2.73
N PHE A 44 -6.62 -7.51 -2.16
CA PHE A 44 -7.32 -8.57 -1.46
C PHE A 44 -6.64 -8.83 -0.11
N ILE A 45 -7.43 -9.04 0.93
CA ILE A 45 -6.99 -9.48 2.24
C ILE A 45 -7.54 -10.88 2.48
N ASP A 46 -6.64 -11.85 2.67
CA ASP A 46 -6.91 -13.28 2.80
C ASP A 46 -6.88 -13.78 4.25
N VAL A 47 -6.46 -12.93 5.19
CA VAL A 47 -6.39 -13.23 6.62
C VAL A 47 -7.03 -12.10 7.42
N VAL A 48 -7.93 -12.44 8.34
CA VAL A 48 -8.56 -11.46 9.25
C VAL A 48 -7.49 -10.83 10.16
N GLY A 49 -7.55 -9.52 10.34
CA GLY A 49 -6.57 -8.75 11.11
C GLY A 49 -5.29 -8.38 10.34
N ASP A 50 -5.14 -8.85 9.09
CA ASP A 50 -4.03 -8.47 8.24
C ASP A 50 -4.21 -7.07 7.61
N ASN A 51 -3.13 -6.52 7.10
CA ASN A 51 -3.04 -5.14 6.63
C ASN A 51 -2.56 -5.08 5.18
N ARG A 52 -3.04 -4.08 4.45
CA ARG A 52 -2.48 -3.69 3.16
C ARG A 52 -2.12 -2.21 3.21
N PHE A 53 -0.89 -1.91 2.85
CA PHE A 53 -0.36 -0.55 2.89
C PHE A 53 -0.30 0.04 1.49
N HIS A 54 -0.67 1.31 1.38
CA HIS A 54 -0.54 2.12 0.17
C HIS A 54 0.21 3.41 0.49
N SER A 55 0.71 4.10 -0.51
CA SER A 55 1.41 5.37 -0.32
C SER A 55 1.13 6.31 -1.48
N ILE A 56 0.89 7.57 -1.14
CA ILE A 56 0.57 8.64 -2.08
C ILE A 56 1.48 9.83 -1.81
N ARG A 57 1.76 10.61 -2.86
CA ARG A 57 2.42 11.90 -2.71
C ARG A 57 1.39 13.01 -2.78
N VAL A 58 1.25 13.77 -1.71
CA VAL A 58 0.49 15.01 -1.66
C VAL A 58 1.41 16.15 -2.09
N ASN A 59 1.00 16.90 -3.12
CA ASN A 59 1.72 18.06 -3.60
C ASN A 59 1.33 19.32 -2.81
N GLU A 60 2.03 20.42 -3.05
CA GLU A 60 1.63 21.73 -2.51
C GLU A 60 0.23 22.12 -3.00
N ASN A 61 -0.46 22.95 -2.22
CA ASN A 61 -1.79 23.51 -2.50
C ASN A 61 -2.97 22.52 -2.49
N VAL A 62 -2.74 21.25 -2.12
CA VAL A 62 -3.85 20.34 -1.80
C VAL A 62 -4.51 20.82 -0.51
N THR A 63 -5.81 21.09 -0.55
CA THR A 63 -6.60 21.54 0.61
C THR A 63 -7.41 20.41 1.23
N ARG A 64 -7.52 19.27 0.55
CA ARG A 64 -8.27 18.12 1.02
C ARG A 64 -7.79 16.82 0.40
N ILE A 65 -7.74 15.76 1.20
CA ILE A 65 -7.71 14.38 0.72
C ILE A 65 -9.11 13.80 0.94
N HIS A 66 -9.73 13.29 -0.11
CA HIS A 66 -10.94 12.48 -0.04
C HIS A 66 -10.60 11.03 -0.37
N ILE A 67 -11.03 10.10 0.47
CA ILE A 67 -10.73 8.68 0.31
C ILE A 67 -12.01 7.87 0.47
N VAL A 68 -12.28 7.02 -0.52
CA VAL A 68 -13.38 6.08 -0.52
C VAL A 68 -12.82 4.66 -0.55
N LEU A 69 -13.12 3.88 0.50
CA LEU A 69 -12.84 2.46 0.57
C LEU A 69 -14.14 1.70 0.33
N THR A 70 -14.17 0.84 -0.69
CA THR A 70 -15.27 -0.10 -0.91
C THR A 70 -14.79 -1.52 -0.62
N CYS A 71 -15.56 -2.27 0.19
CA CYS A 71 -15.20 -3.64 0.57
C CYS A 71 -16.47 -4.50 0.71
N PRO A 72 -17.03 -5.02 -0.40
CA PRO A 72 -18.33 -5.68 -0.38
C PRO A 72 -18.37 -6.91 0.54
N GLY A 73 -19.27 -6.88 1.53
CA GLY A 73 -19.55 -8.02 2.40
C GLY A 73 -18.49 -8.29 3.49
N VAL A 74 -17.55 -7.38 3.69
CA VAL A 74 -16.53 -7.43 4.74
C VAL A 74 -16.41 -6.07 5.43
N ASP A 75 -15.69 -6.03 6.55
CA ASP A 75 -15.51 -4.83 7.35
C ASP A 75 -14.02 -4.49 7.41
N PHE A 76 -13.59 -3.59 6.54
CA PHE A 76 -12.21 -3.13 6.47
C PHE A 76 -12.15 -1.67 6.90
N ASP A 77 -11.26 -1.39 7.85
CA ASP A 77 -11.00 -0.04 8.35
C ASP A 77 -9.92 0.64 7.50
N LEU A 78 -9.95 1.97 7.44
CA LEU A 78 -8.94 2.79 6.79
C LEU A 78 -8.16 3.63 7.81
N TYR A 79 -6.85 3.69 7.67
CA TYR A 79 -5.98 4.55 8.48
C TYR A 79 -5.02 5.32 7.57
N GLY A 80 -4.74 6.57 7.90
CA GLY A 80 -3.77 7.39 7.18
C GLY A 80 -2.81 8.11 8.11
N ARG A 81 -1.57 8.29 7.66
CA ARG A 81 -0.52 8.97 8.42
C ARG A 81 0.55 9.62 7.53
N PHE A 82 0.98 10.81 7.89
CA PHE A 82 2.03 11.55 7.22
C PHE A 82 3.44 11.01 7.55
N GLY A 83 4.24 10.76 6.52
CA GLY A 83 5.67 10.45 6.60
C GLY A 83 6.06 9.13 7.29
N LYS A 84 5.10 8.38 7.86
CA LYS A 84 5.30 7.08 8.52
C LYS A 84 4.12 6.16 8.26
N LEU A 85 4.37 4.85 8.26
CA LEU A 85 3.29 3.86 8.19
C LEU A 85 2.33 4.03 9.39
N PRO A 86 1.01 4.02 9.16
CA PRO A 86 0.03 3.98 10.22
C PRO A 86 -0.03 2.58 10.87
N SER A 87 -0.67 2.52 12.03
CA SER A 87 -1.08 1.28 12.71
C SER A 87 -2.40 1.54 13.43
N THR A 88 -3.05 0.51 13.97
CA THR A 88 -4.29 0.66 14.73
C THR A 88 -4.18 1.55 15.98
N ASN A 89 -2.95 1.81 16.46
CA ASN A 89 -2.67 2.70 17.60
C ASN A 89 -2.03 4.05 17.22
N TYR A 90 -1.54 4.20 15.98
CA TYR A 90 -0.80 5.39 15.54
C TYR A 90 -1.22 5.78 14.13
N TYR A 91 -2.05 6.81 14.04
CA TYR A 91 -2.62 7.35 12.80
C TYR A 91 -2.94 8.84 12.97
N ASP A 92 -3.02 9.57 11.86
CA ASP A 92 -3.44 10.97 11.85
C ASP A 92 -4.94 11.09 11.54
N PHE A 93 -5.48 10.16 10.74
CA PHE A 93 -6.92 9.99 10.53
C PHE A 93 -7.31 8.52 10.39
N LYS A 94 -8.60 8.22 10.59
CA LYS A 94 -9.18 6.89 10.38
C LYS A 94 -10.62 6.93 9.86
N GLY A 95 -11.00 5.92 9.10
CA GLY A 95 -12.38 5.48 8.84
C GLY A 95 -12.62 4.13 9.52
N TYR A 96 -13.83 3.93 10.07
CA TYR A 96 -14.23 2.70 10.77
C TYR A 96 -15.75 2.46 10.67
N GLN A 97 -16.34 2.71 9.52
CA GLN A 97 -17.74 2.48 9.19
C GLN A 97 -17.96 1.06 8.67
N LEU A 98 -19.13 0.49 8.97
CA LEU A 98 -19.49 -0.85 8.53
C LEU A 98 -19.61 -0.91 7.00
N GLY A 99 -18.82 -1.80 6.37
CA GLY A 99 -18.96 -2.17 4.96
C GLY A 99 -18.22 -1.28 3.95
N GLY A 100 -17.42 -0.33 4.42
CA GLY A 100 -16.61 0.58 3.63
C GLY A 100 -16.40 1.93 4.33
N GLU A 101 -15.55 2.78 3.76
CA GLU A 101 -15.19 4.07 4.36
C GLU A 101 -15.36 5.22 3.38
N ASP A 102 -15.81 6.37 3.87
CA ASP A 102 -15.84 7.65 3.16
C ASP A 102 -15.22 8.72 4.08
N VAL A 103 -13.95 9.06 3.83
CA VAL A 103 -13.12 9.85 4.74
C VAL A 103 -12.60 11.11 4.05
N TYR A 104 -12.74 12.23 4.75
CA TYR A 104 -12.15 13.51 4.36
C TYR A 104 -11.07 13.92 5.37
N TYR A 105 -9.93 14.38 4.86
CA TYR A 105 -8.86 14.99 5.65
C TYR A 105 -8.47 16.34 5.06
N ASP A 106 -8.76 17.41 5.80
CA ASP A 106 -8.54 18.79 5.36
C ASP A 106 -7.11 19.26 5.66
N TYR A 107 -6.60 20.10 4.77
CA TYR A 107 -5.29 20.76 4.85
C TYR A 107 -4.11 19.80 5.11
N PRO A 108 -3.89 18.78 4.25
CA PRO A 108 -2.75 17.87 4.41
C PRO A 108 -1.40 18.55 4.19
N ASP A 109 -0.41 18.16 4.97
CA ASP A 109 0.98 18.55 4.71
C ASP A 109 1.47 17.97 3.36
N PRO A 110 2.18 18.76 2.53
CA PRO A 110 2.78 18.24 1.31
C PRO A 110 3.88 17.25 1.64
N GLY A 111 3.90 16.11 0.93
CA GLY A 111 4.85 15.03 1.15
C GLY A 111 4.22 13.66 0.97
N ILE A 112 4.80 12.64 1.61
CA ILE A 112 4.32 11.26 1.48
C ILE A 112 3.33 10.96 2.60
N TRP A 113 2.14 10.51 2.19
CA TRP A 113 1.14 9.96 3.09
C TRP A 113 1.06 8.46 2.89
N HIS A 114 1.02 7.73 4.00
CA HIS A 114 0.86 6.28 4.03
C HIS A 114 -0.54 5.94 4.48
N LEU A 115 -1.15 4.99 3.78
CA LEU A 115 -2.50 4.49 4.05
C LEU A 115 -2.40 3.03 4.44
N MET A 116 -3.31 2.58 5.30
CA MET A 116 -3.47 1.19 5.69
C MET A 116 -4.94 0.82 5.62
N VAL A 117 -5.23 -0.22 4.83
CA VAL A 117 -6.49 -0.94 4.87
C VAL A 117 -6.30 -2.12 5.82
N HIS A 118 -7.09 -2.16 6.88
CA HIS A 118 -7.01 -3.18 7.93
C HIS A 118 -8.25 -4.06 7.90
N SER A 119 -8.08 -5.38 7.88
CA SER A 119 -9.22 -6.29 8.01
C SER A 119 -9.68 -6.34 9.48
N TYR A 120 -10.72 -5.56 9.81
CA TYR A 120 -11.37 -5.66 11.11
C TYR A 120 -12.21 -6.94 11.20
N SER A 121 -12.99 -7.24 10.15
CA SER A 121 -13.65 -8.55 10.01
C SER A 121 -13.81 -8.99 8.55
N GLY A 122 -13.64 -10.29 8.32
CA GLY A 122 -13.79 -10.91 7.00
C GLY A 122 -12.54 -10.84 6.13
N VAL A 123 -12.63 -11.50 4.97
CA VAL A 123 -11.57 -11.59 3.97
C VAL A 123 -12.21 -11.31 2.62
N GLY A 124 -11.54 -10.55 1.77
CA GLY A 124 -12.19 -10.02 0.59
C GLY A 124 -11.38 -9.03 -0.21
N HIS A 125 -11.98 -8.66 -1.34
CA HIS A 125 -11.50 -7.62 -2.23
C HIS A 125 -11.86 -6.25 -1.66
N TYR A 126 -11.01 -5.27 -1.93
CA TYR A 126 -11.34 -3.86 -1.74
C TYR A 126 -10.85 -3.01 -2.90
N ASP A 127 -11.54 -1.89 -3.12
CA ASP A 127 -11.05 -0.78 -3.93
C ASP A 127 -10.91 0.46 -3.04
N LEU A 128 -9.81 1.19 -3.23
CA LEU A 128 -9.49 2.41 -2.51
C LEU A 128 -9.29 3.52 -3.54
N ILE A 129 -10.23 4.44 -3.59
CA ILE A 129 -10.22 5.60 -4.49
C ILE A 129 -9.82 6.82 -3.67
N LEU A 130 -8.92 7.62 -4.21
CA LEU A 130 -8.39 8.79 -3.54
C LEU A 130 -8.39 9.97 -4.51
N GLU A 131 -8.97 11.08 -4.06
CA GLU A 131 -9.12 12.32 -4.83
C GLU A 131 -8.56 13.51 -4.02
N PHE A 132 -7.77 14.35 -4.67
CA PHE A 132 -7.28 15.59 -4.06
C PHE A 132 -8.20 16.77 -4.38
N GLY A 133 -8.54 17.53 -3.36
CA GLY A 133 -9.18 18.84 -3.48
C GLY A 133 -8.14 19.95 -3.53
N TYR A 134 -8.41 20.94 -4.38
CA TYR A 134 -7.65 22.19 -4.50
C TYR A 134 -8.61 23.36 -4.31
N GLU A 135 -8.10 24.50 -3.85
CA GLU A 135 -8.80 25.79 -3.87
C GLU A 135 -8.60 26.54 -5.20
#